data_AF-A0A5R9QIK0-F1
#
_entry.id   AF-A0A5R9QIK0-F1
#
_cell.length_a   1.000
_cell.length_b   1.000
_cell.length_c   1.000
_cell.angle_alpha   90.00
_cell.angle_beta   90.00
_cell.angle_gamma   90.00
#
_symmetry.space_group_name_H-M   'P 1'
#
loop_
_entity.id
_entity.type
_entity.pdbx_description
1 polymer ?
#
loop_
_entity_poly.entity_id
_entity_poly.type
_entity_poly.pdbx_seq_one_letter_code
_entity_poly.pdbx_strand_id
1 'polypeptide(L)'
;MADVKFYKVNTLPGALEPDALYFVANGAYAESYVTDGAGVAKSLGNSSMINALINQALANWGGGAASTLSIVADIAARDTLIEALDANAMILVVDASGDPTVEAGSALYAYADDTDTVYKIAEYESMDVVVQWSEIEGRPQSTPAQIDNAVSQAHSHANKAVLDELSDTGNELYYRGTRVGGGAEWDTTNW
;
A
#
# COMPACT_ATOMS: atom_id res chain seq x y z
N MET A 1 -12.14 -54.20 -46.30
CA MET A 1 -12.46 -52.98 -45.53
C MET A 1 -13.21 -53.44 -44.29
N ALA A 2 -12.78 -53.03 -43.10
CA ALA A 2 -13.58 -53.26 -41.90
C ALA A 2 -14.78 -52.30 -41.94
N ASP A 3 -15.98 -52.82 -41.70
CA ASP A 3 -17.20 -52.00 -41.68
C ASP A 3 -17.23 -51.17 -40.39
N VAL A 4 -17.31 -49.85 -40.52
CA VAL A 4 -17.46 -48.95 -39.37
C VAL A 4 -18.93 -48.90 -38.96
N LYS A 5 -19.22 -49.24 -37.70
CA LYS A 5 -20.58 -49.27 -37.16
C LYS A 5 -20.98 -47.90 -36.62
N PHE A 6 -22.24 -47.52 -36.81
CA PHE A 6 -22.81 -46.26 -36.31
C PHE A 6 -23.96 -46.54 -35.34
N TYR A 7 -23.91 -45.90 -34.17
CA TYR A 7 -24.90 -46.07 -33.11
C TYR A 7 -25.50 -44.72 -32.71
N LYS A 8 -26.83 -44.66 -32.60
CA LYS A 8 -27.55 -43.53 -32.01
C LYS A 8 -28.11 -43.98 -30.66
N VAL A 9 -27.70 -43.35 -29.57
CA VAL A 9 -28.06 -43.76 -28.21
C VAL A 9 -28.44 -42.52 -27.36
N ASN A 10 -29.22 -42.73 -26.30
CA ASN A 10 -29.54 -41.66 -25.33
C ASN A 10 -28.48 -41.56 -24.22
N THR A 11 -27.78 -42.66 -23.95
CA THR A 11 -26.68 -42.76 -22.99
C THR A 11 -25.62 -43.71 -23.56
N LEU A 12 -24.35 -43.49 -23.23
CA LEU A 12 -23.27 -44.34 -23.69
C LEU A 12 -23.39 -45.74 -23.03
N PRO A 13 -23.42 -46.85 -23.79
CA PRO A 13 -23.50 -48.19 -23.23
C PRO A 13 -22.28 -48.55 -22.37
N GLY A 14 -22.46 -49.41 -21.36
CA GLY A 14 -21.37 -49.85 -20.49
C GLY A 14 -20.32 -50.73 -21.17
N ALA A 15 -20.67 -51.38 -22.27
CA ALA A 15 -19.76 -52.10 -23.15
C ALA A 15 -19.94 -51.57 -24.57
N LEU A 16 -18.84 -51.13 -25.19
CA LEU A 16 -18.86 -50.55 -26.52
C LEU A 16 -18.23 -51.47 -27.53
N GLU A 17 -18.72 -51.40 -28.75
CA GLU A 17 -18.22 -52.17 -29.88
C GLU A 17 -16.90 -51.54 -30.34
N PRO A 18 -15.86 -52.34 -30.63
CA PRO A 18 -14.64 -51.85 -31.25
C PRO A 18 -14.90 -51.17 -32.61
N ASP A 19 -14.08 -50.18 -32.95
CA ASP A 19 -14.08 -49.51 -34.25
C ASP A 19 -15.45 -48.94 -34.70
N ALA A 20 -16.18 -48.32 -33.77
CA ALA A 20 -17.53 -47.81 -33.97
C ALA A 20 -17.67 -46.31 -33.61
N LEU A 21 -18.67 -45.65 -34.20
CA LEU A 21 -19.04 -44.28 -33.91
C LEU A 21 -20.38 -44.22 -33.16
N TYR A 22 -20.43 -43.49 -32.06
CA TYR A 22 -21.62 -43.28 -31.24
C TYR A 22 -22.03 -41.81 -31.24
N PHE A 23 -23.32 -41.57 -31.48
CA PHE A 23 -23.98 -40.28 -31.26
C PHE A 23 -24.88 -40.40 -30.03
N VAL A 24 -24.53 -39.68 -28.96
CA VAL A 24 -25.19 -39.73 -27.65
C VAL A 24 -25.99 -38.44 -27.44
N ALA A 25 -27.29 -38.55 -27.16
CA ALA A 25 -28.09 -37.35 -26.87
C ALA A 25 -27.66 -36.67 -25.56
N ASN A 26 -27.50 -35.35 -25.58
CA ASN A 26 -27.20 -34.52 -24.40
C ASN A 26 -28.08 -33.26 -24.42
N GLY A 27 -29.33 -33.40 -23.96
CA GLY A 27 -30.30 -32.30 -23.91
C GLY A 27 -30.63 -31.76 -25.30
N ALA A 28 -30.17 -30.52 -25.59
CA ALA A 28 -30.43 -29.82 -26.85
C ALA A 28 -29.43 -30.16 -27.98
N TYR A 29 -28.35 -30.89 -27.67
CA TYR A 29 -27.32 -31.29 -28.63
C TYR A 29 -26.99 -32.79 -28.49
N ALA A 30 -26.08 -33.30 -29.32
CA ALA A 30 -25.59 -34.67 -29.23
C ALA A 30 -24.05 -34.65 -29.20
N GLU A 31 -23.47 -35.62 -28.51
CA GLU A 31 -22.02 -35.81 -28.41
C GLU A 31 -21.58 -36.99 -29.27
N SER A 32 -20.42 -36.85 -29.91
CA SER A 32 -19.79 -37.90 -30.70
C SER A 32 -18.67 -38.59 -29.95
N TYR A 33 -18.66 -39.92 -30.01
CA TYR A 33 -17.59 -40.78 -29.47
C TYR A 33 -17.17 -41.77 -30.54
N VAL A 34 -15.87 -42.01 -30.68
CA VAL A 34 -15.32 -43.07 -31.52
C VAL A 34 -14.62 -44.10 -30.63
N THR A 35 -14.81 -45.38 -30.88
CA THR A 35 -14.11 -46.44 -30.16
C THR A 35 -12.90 -46.92 -30.93
N ASP A 36 -11.84 -47.28 -30.22
CA ASP A 36 -10.70 -47.98 -30.82
C ASP A 36 -10.95 -49.49 -30.94
N GLY A 37 -9.96 -50.24 -31.45
CA GLY A 37 -10.01 -51.69 -31.60
C GLY A 37 -10.17 -52.48 -30.30
N ALA A 38 -10.11 -51.82 -29.13
CA ALA A 38 -10.39 -52.41 -27.82
C ALA A 38 -11.77 -51.99 -27.26
N GLY A 39 -12.56 -51.20 -28.01
CA GLY A 39 -13.85 -50.69 -27.54
C GLY A 39 -13.74 -49.50 -26.58
N VAL A 40 -12.56 -48.86 -26.46
CA VAL A 40 -12.38 -47.70 -25.57
C VAL A 40 -12.88 -46.45 -26.26
N ALA A 41 -13.86 -45.76 -25.64
CA ALA A 41 -14.40 -44.52 -26.19
C ALA A 41 -13.38 -43.37 -26.13
N LYS A 42 -13.25 -42.67 -27.25
CA LYS A 42 -12.56 -41.39 -27.38
C LYS A 42 -13.59 -40.35 -27.79
N SER A 43 -13.68 -39.28 -27.01
CA SER A 43 -14.56 -38.17 -27.30
C SER A 43 -14.08 -37.42 -28.55
N LEU A 44 -15.01 -37.07 -29.42
CA LEU A 44 -14.77 -36.21 -30.58
C LEU A 44 -15.45 -34.87 -30.31
N GLY A 45 -14.71 -33.94 -29.71
CA GLY A 45 -15.18 -32.57 -29.49
C GLY A 45 -16.42 -32.46 -28.60
N ASN A 46 -16.49 -33.23 -27.51
CA ASN A 46 -17.59 -33.10 -26.55
C ASN A 46 -17.44 -31.86 -25.67
N SER A 47 -18.49 -31.51 -24.92
CA SER A 47 -18.50 -30.34 -24.04
C SER A 47 -17.37 -30.36 -23.01
N SER A 48 -16.97 -31.53 -22.51
CA SER A 48 -15.86 -31.65 -21.57
C SER A 48 -14.52 -31.26 -22.21
N MET A 49 -14.23 -31.75 -23.41
CA MET A 49 -13.02 -31.36 -24.15
C MET A 49 -13.02 -29.88 -24.51
N ILE A 50 -14.16 -29.36 -25.00
CA ILE A 50 -14.29 -27.94 -25.34
C ILE A 50 -14.09 -27.08 -24.10
N ASN A 51 -14.72 -27.42 -22.98
CA ASN A 51 -14.54 -26.69 -21.71
C ASN A 51 -13.10 -26.80 -21.21
N ALA A 52 -12.42 -27.94 -21.36
CA ALA A 52 -11.01 -28.08 -21.00
C ALA A 52 -10.12 -27.16 -21.85
N LEU A 53 -10.34 -27.11 -23.17
CA LEU A 53 -9.60 -26.21 -24.07
C LEU A 53 -9.89 -24.73 -23.79
N ILE A 54 -11.15 -24.38 -23.51
CA ILE A 54 -11.54 -23.01 -23.11
C ILE A 54 -10.90 -22.65 -21.78
N ASN A 55 -10.95 -23.51 -20.78
CA ASN A 55 -10.33 -23.26 -19.48
C ASN A 55 -8.82 -23.12 -19.60
N GLN A 56 -8.17 -23.90 -20.46
CA GLN A 56 -6.75 -23.76 -20.75
C GLN A 56 -6.44 -22.41 -21.42
N ALA A 57 -7.22 -22.02 -22.43
CA ALA A 57 -7.07 -20.72 -23.08
C ALA A 57 -7.35 -19.55 -22.12
N LEU A 58 -8.33 -19.69 -21.23
CA LEU A 58 -8.70 -18.69 -20.23
C LEU A 58 -7.68 -18.63 -19.10
N ALA A 59 -7.07 -19.75 -18.70
CA ALA A 59 -5.95 -19.76 -17.75
C ALA A 59 -4.74 -19.01 -18.32
N ASN A 60 -4.47 -19.17 -19.62
CA ASN A 60 -3.44 -18.39 -20.31
C ASN A 60 -3.82 -16.89 -20.38
N TRP A 61 -5.12 -16.56 -20.45
CA TRP A 61 -5.58 -15.16 -20.45
C TRP A 61 -5.66 -14.52 -19.05
N GLY A 62 -6.02 -15.28 -18.01
CA GLY A 62 -6.28 -14.78 -16.66
C GLY A 62 -5.23 -15.12 -15.60
N GLY A 63 -4.19 -15.88 -15.97
CA GLY A 63 -3.24 -16.47 -15.02
C GLY A 63 -1.76 -16.35 -15.37
N GLY A 64 -1.36 -15.51 -16.31
CA GLY A 64 0.07 -15.33 -16.63
C GLY A 64 0.43 -14.12 -17.50
N ALA A 65 -0.39 -13.80 -18.50
CA ALA A 65 -0.01 -12.80 -19.51
C ALA A 65 -0.79 -11.47 -19.49
N ALA A 66 -1.83 -11.33 -18.66
CA ALA A 66 -2.68 -10.13 -18.64
C ALA A 66 -2.40 -9.26 -17.41
N SER A 67 -1.54 -8.26 -17.56
CA SER A 67 -1.54 -6.94 -16.88
C SER A 67 -2.08 -6.85 -15.44
N THR A 68 -1.83 -7.82 -14.57
CA THR A 68 -2.10 -7.68 -13.14
C THR A 68 -0.88 -7.10 -12.46
N LEU A 69 -1.09 -6.15 -11.55
CA LEU A 69 -0.03 -5.63 -10.71
C LEU A 69 0.39 -6.75 -9.74
N SER A 70 1.59 -7.30 -9.93
CA SER A 70 2.17 -8.27 -9.02
C SER A 70 2.86 -7.55 -7.87
N ILE A 71 2.69 -8.04 -6.63
CA ILE A 71 3.32 -7.45 -5.44
C ILE A 71 4.30 -8.47 -4.87
N VAL A 72 5.58 -8.10 -4.76
CA VAL A 72 6.67 -8.97 -4.32
C VAL A 72 7.43 -8.36 -3.15
N ALA A 73 8.08 -9.21 -2.35
CA ALA A 73 8.74 -8.79 -1.12
C ALA A 73 9.94 -7.88 -1.37
N ASP A 74 10.82 -8.26 -2.31
CA ASP A 74 12.08 -7.58 -2.55
C ASP A 74 12.52 -7.65 -4.04
N ILE A 75 13.66 -7.03 -4.33
CA ILE A 75 14.25 -6.99 -5.69
C ILE A 75 14.58 -8.39 -6.21
N ALA A 76 15.06 -9.30 -5.36
CA ALA A 76 15.37 -10.66 -5.79
C ALA A 76 14.10 -11.44 -6.17
N ALA A 77 13.00 -11.21 -5.46
CA ALA A 77 11.69 -11.79 -5.76
C ALA A 77 11.11 -11.23 -7.06
N ARG A 78 11.32 -9.95 -7.37
CA ARG A 78 10.98 -9.37 -8.69
C ARG A 78 11.74 -10.06 -9.81
N ASP A 79 13.06 -10.21 -9.64
CA ASP A 79 13.92 -10.78 -10.67
C ASP A 79 13.55 -12.26 -10.93
N THR A 80 13.27 -13.01 -9.87
CA THR A 80 12.74 -14.39 -9.98
C THR A 80 11.38 -14.44 -10.69
N LEU A 81 10.49 -13.46 -10.43
CA LEU A 81 9.19 -13.39 -11.10
C LEU A 81 9.35 -13.13 -12.60
N ILE A 82 10.25 -12.22 -12.98
CA ILE A 82 10.54 -11.87 -14.38
C ILE A 82 10.96 -13.11 -15.18
N GLU A 83 11.80 -13.99 -14.61
CA GLU A 83 12.22 -15.24 -15.26
C GLU A 83 11.05 -16.18 -15.61
N ALA A 84 9.89 -16.02 -14.96
CA ALA A 84 8.69 -16.83 -15.17
C ALA A 84 7.62 -16.15 -16.03
N LEU A 85 7.80 -14.87 -16.40
CA LEU A 85 6.83 -14.12 -17.20
C LEU A 85 7.06 -14.35 -18.70
N ASP A 86 5.97 -14.42 -19.45
CA ASP A 86 5.93 -14.50 -20.92
C ASP A 86 5.20 -13.29 -21.54
N ALA A 87 5.10 -12.21 -20.77
CA ALA A 87 4.41 -10.97 -21.15
C ALA A 87 4.83 -9.78 -20.27
N ASN A 88 4.51 -8.58 -20.74
CA ASN A 88 4.69 -7.34 -19.99
C ASN A 88 3.90 -7.35 -18.68
N ALA A 89 4.54 -6.89 -17.60
CA ALA A 89 3.92 -6.87 -16.27
C ALA A 89 4.24 -5.58 -15.51
N MET A 90 3.33 -5.21 -14.59
CA MET A 90 3.64 -4.21 -13.55
C MET A 90 3.96 -4.95 -12.26
N ILE A 91 5.04 -4.55 -11.59
CA ILE A 91 5.52 -5.20 -10.37
C ILE A 91 5.77 -4.14 -9.30
N LEU A 92 5.05 -4.22 -8.19
CA LEU A 92 5.30 -3.45 -6.98
C LEU A 92 6.23 -4.26 -6.07
N VAL A 93 7.41 -3.72 -5.80
CA VAL A 93 8.37 -4.29 -4.85
C VAL A 93 8.19 -3.58 -3.51
N VAL A 94 7.94 -4.34 -2.44
CA VAL A 94 7.70 -3.78 -1.10
C VAL A 94 8.99 -3.24 -0.48
N ASP A 95 10.08 -4.01 -0.55
CA ASP A 95 11.42 -3.59 -0.17
C ASP A 95 12.32 -3.49 -1.41
N ALA A 96 12.36 -2.29 -1.98
CA ALA A 96 13.15 -1.98 -3.16
C ALA A 96 14.60 -1.57 -2.82
N SER A 97 15.07 -1.73 -1.57
CA SER A 97 16.44 -1.32 -1.16
C SER A 97 17.57 -2.06 -1.89
N GLY A 98 17.28 -3.15 -2.60
CA GLY A 98 18.23 -3.79 -3.52
C GLY A 98 18.47 -3.02 -4.83
N ASP A 99 17.65 -2.02 -5.15
CA ASP A 99 17.85 -1.09 -6.25
C ASP A 99 18.76 0.05 -5.76
N PRO A 100 19.95 0.27 -6.36
CA PRO A 100 20.89 1.30 -5.92
C PRO A 100 20.33 2.74 -5.95
N THR A 101 19.19 2.94 -6.60
CA THR A 101 18.53 4.25 -6.72
C THR A 101 17.38 4.43 -5.72
N VAL A 102 17.12 3.46 -4.85
CA VAL A 102 16.10 3.50 -3.81
C VAL A 102 16.79 3.27 -2.45
N GLU A 103 16.81 4.28 -1.59
CA GLU A 103 17.53 4.20 -0.31
C GLU A 103 16.74 3.34 0.70
N ALA A 104 15.41 3.46 0.70
CA ALA A 104 14.51 2.62 1.49
C ALA A 104 13.06 2.69 0.99
N GLY A 105 12.29 1.63 1.23
CA GLY A 105 10.86 1.60 0.94
C GLY A 105 10.53 0.83 -0.34
N SER A 106 9.42 1.17 -0.98
CA SER A 106 8.86 0.39 -2.09
C SER A 106 9.12 1.05 -3.44
N ALA A 107 9.07 0.29 -4.53
CA ALA A 107 9.13 0.85 -5.88
C ALA A 107 8.25 0.08 -6.86
N LEU A 108 7.65 0.82 -7.81
CA LEU A 108 6.82 0.28 -8.87
C LEU A 108 7.63 0.22 -10.16
N TYR A 109 7.64 -0.96 -10.77
CA TYR A 109 8.33 -1.25 -12.01
C TYR A 109 7.35 -1.70 -13.10
N ALA A 110 7.67 -1.38 -14.35
CA ALA A 110 7.10 -2.02 -15.53
C ALA A 110 8.17 -2.86 -16.22
N TYR A 111 7.87 -4.14 -16.41
CA TYR A 111 8.67 -5.07 -17.19
C TYR A 111 8.15 -5.13 -18.62
N ALA A 112 9.07 -4.98 -19.58
CA ALA A 112 8.85 -5.17 -21.01
C ALA A 112 9.52 -6.48 -21.44
N ASP A 113 8.70 -7.47 -21.80
CA ASP A 113 9.12 -8.83 -22.14
C ASP A 113 9.86 -8.91 -23.47
N ASP A 114 9.46 -8.10 -24.44
CA ASP A 114 10.06 -8.06 -25.78
C ASP A 114 11.53 -7.63 -25.79
N THR A 115 11.92 -6.81 -24.80
CA THR A 115 13.22 -6.16 -24.67
C THR A 115 13.96 -6.58 -23.42
N ASP A 116 13.38 -7.48 -22.62
CA ASP A 116 13.88 -7.90 -21.30
C ASP A 116 14.33 -6.70 -20.45
N THR A 117 13.50 -5.65 -20.43
CA THR A 117 13.85 -4.36 -19.83
C THR A 117 12.89 -4.01 -18.71
N VAL A 118 13.45 -3.60 -17.57
CA VAL A 118 12.69 -3.15 -16.40
C VAL A 118 12.78 -1.62 -16.29
N TYR A 119 11.63 -0.95 -16.30
CA TYR A 119 11.49 0.48 -16.13
C TYR A 119 10.96 0.80 -14.73
N LYS A 120 11.71 1.56 -13.93
CA LYS A 120 11.19 2.09 -12.66
C LYS A 120 10.21 3.24 -12.97
N ILE A 121 8.95 3.10 -12.56
CA ILE A 121 7.88 4.09 -12.80
C ILE A 121 7.77 5.05 -11.63
N ALA A 122 7.82 4.52 -10.42
CA ALA A 122 7.69 5.29 -9.19
C ALA A 122 8.50 4.63 -8.08
N GLU A 123 8.95 5.46 -7.16
CA GLU A 123 9.50 5.02 -5.88
C GLU A 123 8.65 5.63 -4.77
N TYR A 124 8.49 4.85 -3.70
CA TYR A 124 7.77 5.19 -2.50
C TYR A 124 8.75 5.05 -1.35
N GLU A 125 9.66 6.01 -1.28
CA GLU A 125 10.38 6.25 -0.05
C GLU A 125 9.37 6.81 0.97
N SER A 126 9.54 6.46 2.24
CA SER A 126 8.79 7.13 3.31
C SER A 126 8.91 8.63 3.07
N MET A 127 7.80 9.37 3.04
CA MET A 127 7.84 10.82 2.98
C MET A 127 8.53 11.32 4.26
N ASP A 128 9.85 11.41 4.25
CA ASP A 128 10.61 12.07 5.31
C ASP A 128 10.36 13.57 5.15
N VAL A 129 9.35 14.07 5.87
CA VAL A 129 8.99 15.48 5.81
C VAL A 129 9.96 16.26 6.70
N VAL A 130 11.12 16.58 6.16
CA VAL A 130 12.02 17.57 6.77
C VAL A 130 11.51 18.97 6.41
N VAL A 131 10.67 19.54 7.28
CA VAL A 131 10.24 20.94 7.13
C VAL A 131 11.29 21.85 7.74
N GLN A 132 11.92 22.68 6.92
CA GLN A 132 12.74 23.78 7.42
C GLN A 132 11.83 24.76 8.16
N TRP A 133 12.16 25.07 9.42
CA TRP A 133 11.39 26.03 10.22
C TRP A 133 11.16 27.33 9.45
N SER A 134 12.15 27.80 8.68
CA SER A 134 12.07 29.02 7.87
C SER A 134 10.88 29.07 6.90
N GLU A 135 10.47 27.92 6.38
CA GLU A 135 9.46 27.76 5.31
C GLU A 135 8.02 27.64 5.84
N ILE A 136 7.83 27.61 7.17
CA ILE A 136 6.49 27.50 7.77
C ILE A 136 5.80 28.87 7.76
N GLU A 137 4.72 28.98 7.00
CA GLU A 137 3.87 30.18 6.99
C GLU A 137 3.24 30.42 8.38
N GLY A 138 3.28 31.65 8.87
CA GLY A 138 2.75 32.02 10.19
C GLY A 138 3.63 31.61 11.38
N ARG A 139 4.87 31.14 11.15
CA ARG A 139 5.81 30.81 12.24
C ARG A 139 6.20 32.01 13.11
N PRO A 140 6.51 31.78 14.40
CA PRO A 140 7.27 32.73 15.19
C PRO A 140 8.59 33.14 14.54
N GLN A 141 8.90 34.43 14.59
CA GLN A 141 10.19 34.98 14.16
C GLN A 141 11.27 34.90 15.25
N SER A 142 10.89 34.57 16.48
CA SER A 142 11.81 34.44 17.60
C SER A 142 12.85 33.35 17.35
N THR A 143 14.12 33.70 17.55
CA THR A 143 15.23 32.74 17.60
C THR A 143 15.16 31.89 18.87
N PRO A 144 15.76 30.68 18.89
CA PRO A 144 15.87 29.90 20.12
C PRO A 144 16.45 30.70 21.29
N ALA A 145 17.49 31.50 21.06
CA ALA A 145 18.09 32.36 22.09
C ALA A 145 17.14 33.43 22.65
N GLN A 146 16.25 34.00 21.82
CA GLN A 146 15.23 34.94 22.29
C GLN A 146 14.18 34.24 23.15
N ILE A 147 13.81 33.00 22.79
CA ILE A 147 12.89 32.18 23.58
C ILE A 147 13.55 31.84 24.92
N ASP A 148 14.78 31.33 24.91
CA ASP A 148 15.53 30.98 26.12
C ASP A 148 15.72 32.19 27.03
N ASN A 149 16.01 33.35 26.46
CA ASN A 149 16.16 34.60 27.20
C ASN A 149 14.83 35.02 27.84
N ALA A 150 13.72 34.98 27.10
CA ALA A 150 12.39 35.28 27.64
C ALA A 150 12.02 34.32 28.78
N VAL A 151 12.33 33.03 28.64
CA VAL A 151 12.13 32.02 29.69
C VAL A 151 13.03 32.31 30.91
N SER A 152 14.28 32.72 30.72
CA SER A 152 15.20 33.03 31.82
C SER A 152 14.82 34.31 32.58
N GLN A 153 14.22 35.27 31.89
CA GLN A 153 13.72 36.51 32.48
C GLN A 153 12.32 36.32 33.08
N ALA A 154 11.58 35.31 32.66
CA ALA A 154 10.37 34.91 33.33
C ALA A 154 10.72 34.45 34.76
N HIS A 155 10.28 35.23 35.74
CA HIS A 155 10.40 34.97 37.18
C HIS A 155 11.80 35.08 37.81
N SER A 156 12.56 36.14 37.49
CA SER A 156 13.60 36.62 38.42
C SER A 156 13.49 38.12 38.67
N HIS A 157 13.49 38.50 39.96
CA HIS A 157 13.63 39.89 40.38
C HIS A 157 14.83 39.96 41.31
N ALA A 158 15.87 40.70 40.91
CA ALA A 158 17.05 40.89 41.75
C ALA A 158 16.70 41.50 43.13
N ASN A 159 15.62 42.29 43.18
CA ASN A 159 15.08 42.91 44.39
C ASN A 159 13.86 42.17 44.98
N LYS A 160 13.66 40.88 44.66
CA LYS A 160 12.51 40.10 45.15
C LYS A 160 12.31 40.23 46.66
N ALA A 161 13.38 40.16 47.46
CA ALA A 161 13.30 40.29 48.90
C ALA A 161 12.71 41.64 49.37
N VAL A 162 12.93 42.72 48.63
CA VAL A 162 12.36 44.05 48.92
C VAL A 162 10.92 44.14 48.44
N LEU A 163 10.61 43.57 47.27
CA LEU A 163 9.24 43.52 46.76
C LEU A 163 8.32 42.70 47.66
N ASP A 164 8.83 41.63 48.27
CA ASP A 164 8.11 40.80 49.24
C ASP A 164 7.82 41.56 50.55
N GLU A 165 8.52 42.66 50.84
CA GLU A 165 8.26 43.54 51.98
C GLU A 165 7.22 44.64 51.69
N LEU A 166 6.82 44.81 50.42
CA LEU A 166 5.75 45.74 50.05
C LEU A 166 4.39 45.06 50.19
N SER A 167 3.42 45.77 50.76
CA SER A 167 2.04 45.29 50.86
C SER A 167 1.05 46.42 50.60
N ASP A 168 -0.17 46.08 50.21
CA ASP A 168 -1.30 47.01 50.13
C ASP A 168 -2.30 46.67 51.25
N THR A 169 -2.81 47.68 51.93
CA THR A 169 -3.93 47.54 52.85
C THR A 169 -4.80 48.78 52.75
N GLY A 170 -6.06 48.59 52.34
CA GLY A 170 -6.99 49.71 52.22
C GLY A 170 -6.64 50.70 51.10
N ASN A 171 -5.99 50.23 50.02
CA ASN A 171 -5.60 51.05 48.86
C ASN A 171 -4.44 52.01 49.19
N GLU A 172 -3.59 51.63 50.13
CA GLU A 172 -2.45 52.38 50.63
C GLU A 172 -1.20 51.49 50.63
N LEU A 173 -0.06 52.04 50.23
CA LEU A 173 1.20 51.31 50.15
C LEU A 173 1.84 51.17 51.54
N TYR A 174 2.31 49.97 51.87
CA TYR A 174 3.06 49.67 53.08
C TYR A 174 4.42 49.06 52.72
N TYR A 175 5.43 49.36 53.54
CA TYR A 175 6.73 48.72 53.51
C TYR A 175 7.03 48.17 54.90
N ARG A 176 7.26 46.84 55.00
CA ARG A 176 7.48 46.11 56.26
C ARG A 176 6.38 46.39 57.30
N GLY A 177 5.13 46.47 56.84
CA GLY A 177 3.97 46.76 57.68
C GLY A 177 3.80 48.23 58.10
N THR A 178 4.63 49.16 57.58
CA THR A 178 4.51 50.60 57.85
C THR A 178 3.99 51.33 56.61
N ARG A 179 2.97 52.16 56.77
CA ARG A 179 2.38 52.95 55.67
C ARG A 179 3.43 53.89 55.07
N VAL A 180 3.62 53.82 53.76
CA VAL A 180 4.49 54.69 52.99
C VAL A 180 3.69 55.94 52.58
N GLY A 181 4.18 57.14 52.94
CA GLY A 181 3.58 58.39 52.46
C GLY A 181 2.37 58.92 53.27
N GLY A 182 2.40 58.79 54.60
CA GLY A 182 1.46 59.51 55.48
C GLY A 182 1.77 59.28 56.94
N GLY A 183 3.04 59.51 57.30
CA GLY A 183 3.38 59.69 58.71
C GLY A 183 2.74 60.98 59.22
N ALA A 184 2.45 61.02 60.52
CA ALA A 184 1.90 62.16 61.25
C ALA A 184 2.61 63.52 61.02
N GLU A 185 3.80 63.49 60.40
CA GLU A 185 4.56 64.67 59.97
C GLU A 185 3.81 65.53 58.93
N TRP A 186 2.98 64.93 58.07
CA TRP A 186 2.16 65.69 57.11
C TRP A 186 0.80 66.13 57.68
N ASP A 187 0.27 65.43 58.69
CA ASP A 187 -1.01 65.77 59.34
C ASP A 187 -0.88 66.89 60.38
N THR A 188 0.34 67.17 60.86
CA THR A 188 0.61 68.22 61.88
C THR A 188 1.10 69.53 61.30
N THR A 189 1.46 69.55 60.01
CA THR A 189 1.84 70.80 59.34
C THR A 189 0.57 71.47 58.83
N ASN A 190 -0.09 72.22 59.72
CA ASN A 190 -1.11 73.21 59.33
C ASN A 190 -0.42 74.27 58.44
N TRP A 191 -0.48 74.08 57.13
CA TRP A 191 -0.23 75.14 56.15
C TRP A 191 -1.55 75.79 55.76
#